data_AF-A0A2E2L324-F1
#
_entry.id   AF-A0A2E2L324-F1
#
_cell.length_a   1.000
_cell.length_b   1.000
_cell.length_c   1.000
_cell.angle_alpha   90.00
_cell.angle_beta   90.00
_cell.angle_gamma   90.00
#
_symmetry.space_group_name_H-M   'P 1'
#
loop_
_entity.id
_entity.type
_entity.pdbx_description
1 polymer ?
#
loop_
_entity_poly.entity_id
_entity_poly.type
_entity_poly.pdbx_seq_one_letter_code
_entity_poly.pdbx_strand_id
1 'polypeptide(L)'
;MPRWSPAWPRSRQSTAVRLRPLNRRARCWVCGPWPPDALDFWQAVRAGYRRCLTFRGRASRPEFWYFVLYVVLGSVVCDRIDQALFGAWGPAPVSTLFLVVGGLPLIPAAWRRMHDTGRSGVFVLYPAIVMIGTTTFIGFLAGAAPSQPGETFGHLREAVSAIGGMIAAGAVFVLAISPLLVIWWLSRPTQSGENRWGRPVGGPALSPGETGRG
;
A
#
# COMPACT_ATOMS: atom_id res chain seq x y z
N MET A 1 -65.49 -22.48 -37.57
CA MET A 1 -64.57 -21.83 -36.60
C MET A 1 -63.41 -21.20 -37.38
N PRO A 2 -63.21 -19.88 -37.34
CA PRO A 2 -62.14 -19.22 -38.09
C PRO A 2 -60.79 -19.33 -37.34
N ARG A 3 -59.75 -19.74 -38.05
CA ARG A 3 -58.39 -19.93 -37.54
C ARG A 3 -57.66 -18.57 -37.53
N TRP A 4 -57.48 -17.99 -36.36
CA TRP A 4 -56.68 -16.78 -36.15
C TRP A 4 -55.18 -17.08 -36.33
N SER A 5 -54.49 -16.30 -37.14
CA SER A 5 -53.02 -16.27 -37.21
C SER A 5 -52.55 -14.86 -36.81
N PRO A 6 -51.66 -14.69 -35.81
CA PRO A 6 -51.07 -13.38 -35.54
C PRO A 6 -49.88 -13.13 -36.46
N ALA A 7 -50.00 -12.11 -37.31
CA ALA A 7 -48.88 -11.54 -38.06
C ALA A 7 -48.01 -10.71 -37.10
N TRP A 8 -46.78 -11.17 -36.84
CA TRP A 8 -45.78 -10.37 -36.12
C TRP A 8 -45.14 -9.35 -37.06
N PRO A 9 -45.03 -8.06 -36.66
CA PRO A 9 -44.31 -7.08 -37.44
C PRO A 9 -42.79 -7.31 -37.30
N ARG A 10 -42.14 -7.71 -38.39
CA ARG A 10 -40.68 -7.61 -38.53
C ARG A 10 -40.32 -6.16 -38.85
N SER A 11 -39.77 -5.43 -37.89
CA SER A 11 -38.82 -4.34 -38.18
C SER A 11 -38.26 -3.72 -36.91
N ARG A 12 -36.98 -4.02 -36.67
CA ARG A 12 -35.92 -3.05 -36.33
C ARG A 12 -34.65 -3.88 -36.20
N GLN A 13 -33.99 -4.11 -37.34
CA GLN A 13 -32.61 -4.54 -37.30
C GLN A 13 -31.83 -3.41 -36.66
N SER A 14 -31.36 -3.66 -35.44
CA SER A 14 -30.43 -2.82 -34.72
C SER A 14 -29.28 -2.47 -35.64
N THR A 15 -29.14 -1.18 -35.92
CA THR A 15 -27.99 -0.61 -36.62
C THR A 15 -26.75 -1.09 -35.89
N ALA A 16 -26.04 -2.04 -36.49
CA ALA A 16 -24.74 -2.49 -35.99
C ALA A 16 -23.81 -1.26 -36.04
N VAL A 17 -23.64 -0.60 -34.89
CA VAL A 17 -22.60 0.39 -34.69
C VAL A 17 -21.30 -0.34 -34.96
N ARG A 18 -20.76 -0.06 -36.15
CA ARG A 18 -19.50 -0.59 -36.64
C ARG A 18 -18.44 -0.08 -35.68
N LEU A 19 -18.10 -0.89 -34.65
CA LEU A 19 -17.03 -0.57 -33.72
C LEU A 19 -15.77 -0.39 -34.58
N ARG A 20 -15.32 0.85 -34.69
CA ARG A 20 -14.04 1.17 -35.31
C ARG A 20 -12.99 0.29 -34.62
N PRO A 21 -12.10 -0.39 -35.37
CA PRO A 21 -10.96 -1.06 -34.75
C PRO A 21 -10.16 0.04 -34.06
N LEU A 22 -10.21 0.05 -32.72
CA LEU A 22 -9.40 0.98 -31.92
C LEU A 22 -7.95 0.67 -32.25
N ASN A 23 -7.37 1.62 -33.00
CA ASN A 23 -5.98 1.67 -33.40
C ASN A 23 -5.08 1.32 -32.19
N ARG A 24 -4.27 0.28 -32.37
CA ARG A 24 -3.34 -0.32 -31.39
C ARG A 24 -2.17 0.59 -30.97
N ARG A 25 -2.31 1.91 -31.04
CA ARG A 25 -1.22 2.87 -30.81
C ARG A 25 -1.64 4.05 -29.94
N ALA A 26 -2.00 3.74 -28.70
CA ALA A 26 -1.86 4.67 -27.57
C ALA A 26 -1.61 3.85 -26.31
N ARG A 27 -0.58 2.99 -26.34
CA ARG A 27 -0.04 2.38 -25.11
C ARG A 27 0.82 3.42 -24.41
N CYS A 28 0.18 4.44 -23.83
CA CYS A 28 0.83 5.19 -22.77
C CYS A 28 1.01 4.19 -21.63
N TRP A 29 2.21 3.62 -21.45
CA TRP A 29 2.45 2.57 -20.45
C TRP A 29 2.32 3.08 -19.00
N VAL A 30 2.28 4.40 -18.82
CA VAL A 30 1.92 5.05 -17.55
C VAL A 30 0.41 4.90 -17.27
N CYS A 31 -0.42 4.78 -18.32
CA CYS A 31 -1.87 4.56 -18.28
C CYS A 31 -2.27 3.24 -18.96
N GLY A 32 -1.34 2.29 -19.07
CA GLY A 32 -1.55 1.04 -19.81
C GLY A 32 -2.67 0.21 -19.19
N PRO A 33 -3.31 -0.69 -19.97
CA PRO A 33 -4.32 -1.60 -19.42
C PRO A 33 -3.71 -2.34 -18.23
N TRP A 34 -4.46 -2.35 -17.12
CA TRP A 34 -4.04 -3.00 -15.89
C TRP A 34 -3.63 -4.45 -16.17
N PRO A 35 -2.59 -4.96 -15.51
CA PRO A 35 -2.26 -6.38 -15.59
C PRO A 35 -3.50 -7.22 -15.19
N PRO A 36 -3.69 -8.38 -15.81
CA PRO A 36 -4.85 -9.22 -15.59
C PRO A 36 -4.99 -9.61 -14.11
N ASP A 37 -6.22 -9.94 -13.74
CA ASP A 37 -6.68 -10.30 -12.40
C ASP A 37 -5.87 -11.46 -11.79
N ALA A 38 -5.30 -12.32 -12.65
CA ALA A 38 -4.30 -13.32 -12.31
C ALA A 38 -2.89 -12.82 -12.70
N LEU A 39 -2.22 -12.14 -11.78
CA LEU A 39 -0.81 -11.77 -11.89
C LEU A 39 0.09 -12.91 -11.41
N ASP A 40 1.09 -13.26 -12.20
CA ASP A 40 2.18 -14.12 -11.75
C ASP A 40 3.17 -13.34 -10.86
N PHE A 41 3.90 -14.03 -9.99
CA PHE A 41 4.87 -13.46 -9.06
C PHE A 41 5.89 -12.55 -9.78
N TRP A 42 6.51 -13.06 -10.85
CA TRP A 42 7.51 -12.28 -11.60
C TRP A 42 6.91 -11.09 -12.33
N GLN A 43 5.65 -11.19 -12.75
CA GLN A 43 4.93 -10.07 -13.35
C GLN A 43 4.69 -8.97 -12.30
N ALA A 44 4.33 -9.32 -11.07
CA ALA A 44 4.17 -8.37 -9.97
C ALA A 44 5.48 -7.64 -9.65
N VAL A 45 6.62 -8.35 -9.57
CA VAL A 45 7.95 -7.75 -9.34
C VAL A 45 8.28 -6.73 -10.44
N ARG A 46 8.16 -7.12 -11.71
CA ARG A 46 8.40 -6.21 -12.85
C ARG A 46 7.46 -5.01 -12.82
N ALA A 47 6.21 -5.22 -12.44
CA ALA A 47 5.20 -4.17 -12.40
C ALA A 47 5.44 -3.17 -11.26
N GLY A 48 6.03 -3.61 -10.15
CA GLY A 48 6.53 -2.77 -9.05
C GLY A 48 7.63 -1.83 -9.54
N TYR A 49 8.71 -2.37 -10.09
CA TYR A 49 9.84 -1.55 -10.57
C TYR A 49 9.48 -0.61 -11.72
N ARG A 50 8.58 -1.01 -12.62
CA ARG A 50 8.10 -0.12 -13.69
C ARG A 50 7.31 1.09 -13.19
N ARG A 51 6.66 0.96 -12.03
CA ARG A 51 5.81 1.99 -11.41
C ARG A 51 6.38 2.42 -10.05
N CYS A 52 7.70 2.41 -9.93
CA CYS A 52 8.38 2.78 -8.68
C CYS A 52 8.29 4.28 -8.37
N LEU A 53 7.98 5.14 -9.35
CA LEU A 53 7.81 6.59 -9.15
C LEU A 53 6.39 7.07 -9.44
N THR A 54 5.44 6.14 -9.58
CA THR A 54 4.05 6.46 -9.92
C THR A 54 3.13 6.25 -8.72
N PHE A 55 2.68 7.36 -8.13
CA PHE A 55 1.73 7.39 -7.01
C PHE A 55 0.26 7.46 -7.44
N ARG A 56 -0.01 7.52 -8.74
CA ARG A 56 -1.36 7.56 -9.30
C ARG A 56 -1.87 6.16 -9.60
N GLY A 57 -3.20 6.03 -9.56
CA GLY A 57 -3.90 4.79 -9.88
C GLY A 57 -4.02 3.82 -8.70
N ARG A 58 -4.33 2.57 -9.05
CA ARG A 58 -4.75 1.48 -8.19
C ARG A 58 -3.78 0.31 -8.29
N ALA A 59 -3.71 -0.55 -7.28
CA ALA A 59 -2.87 -1.76 -7.31
C ALA A 59 -3.68 -2.93 -6.78
N SER A 60 -3.72 -4.02 -7.56
CA SER A 60 -4.47 -5.21 -7.16
C SER A 60 -3.82 -5.85 -5.93
N ARG A 61 -4.62 -6.65 -5.20
CA ARG A 61 -4.14 -7.44 -4.06
C ARG A 61 -2.93 -8.33 -4.40
N PRO A 62 -2.98 -9.17 -5.45
CA PRO A 62 -1.84 -10.03 -5.79
C PRO A 62 -0.61 -9.21 -6.21
N GLU A 63 -0.77 -8.08 -6.91
CA GLU A 63 0.36 -7.19 -7.25
C GLU A 63 1.12 -6.75 -5.99
N PHE A 64 0.39 -6.26 -4.99
CA PHE A 64 0.99 -5.76 -3.76
C PHE A 64 1.61 -6.91 -2.93
N TRP A 65 0.86 -7.98 -2.67
CA TRP A 65 1.32 -9.06 -1.79
C TRP A 65 2.47 -9.88 -2.38
N TYR A 66 2.51 -10.10 -3.70
CA TYR A 66 3.67 -10.73 -4.32
C TYR A 66 4.90 -9.82 -4.30
N PHE A 67 4.72 -8.50 -4.41
CA PHE A 67 5.84 -7.57 -4.25
C PHE A 67 6.37 -7.57 -2.81
N VAL A 68 5.48 -7.57 -1.80
CA VAL A 68 5.86 -7.73 -0.39
C VAL A 68 6.63 -9.03 -0.18
N LEU A 69 6.13 -10.15 -0.74
CA LEU A 69 6.80 -11.44 -0.66
C LEU A 69 8.21 -11.40 -1.26
N TYR A 70 8.37 -10.76 -2.43
CA TYR A 70 9.68 -10.56 -3.05
C TYR A 70 10.65 -9.79 -2.13
N VAL A 71 10.20 -8.70 -1.52
CA VAL A 71 11.04 -7.91 -0.59
C VAL A 71 11.40 -8.74 0.64
N VAL A 72 10.46 -9.48 1.23
CA VAL A 72 10.72 -10.32 2.41
C VAL A 72 11.69 -11.45 2.10
N LEU A 73 11.50 -12.15 0.98
CA LEU A 73 12.42 -13.24 0.59
C LEU A 73 13.81 -12.69 0.25
N GLY A 74 13.87 -11.58 -0.48
CA GLY A 74 15.13 -10.94 -0.82
C GLY A 74 15.88 -10.43 0.41
N SER A 75 15.19 -9.87 1.41
CA SER A 75 15.84 -9.41 2.66
C SER A 75 16.42 -10.59 3.44
N VAL A 76 15.69 -11.70 3.57
CA VAL A 76 16.19 -12.91 4.24
C VAL A 76 17.42 -13.46 3.54
N VAL A 77 17.43 -13.53 2.20
CA VAL A 77 18.59 -14.00 1.44
C VAL A 77 19.79 -13.07 1.62
N CYS A 78 19.59 -11.75 1.52
CA CYS A 78 20.67 -10.77 1.69
C CYS A 78 21.25 -10.81 3.11
N ASP A 79 20.40 -10.96 4.13
CA ASP A 79 20.87 -11.10 5.52
C ASP A 79 21.73 -12.35 5.70
N ARG A 80 21.42 -13.46 5.04
CA ARG A 80 22.26 -14.67 5.08
C ARG A 80 23.60 -14.48 4.38
N ILE A 81 23.62 -13.71 3.30
CA ILE A 81 24.87 -13.35 2.61
C ILE A 81 25.73 -12.48 3.53
N ASP A 82 25.17 -11.45 4.16
CA ASP A 82 25.91 -10.59 5.08
C ASP A 82 26.45 -11.37 6.28
N GLN A 83 25.63 -12.26 6.89
CA GLN A 83 26.09 -13.11 7.99
C GLN A 83 27.24 -14.05 7.59
N ALA A 84 27.22 -14.56 6.35
CA ALA A 84 28.28 -15.43 5.84
C ALA A 84 29.58 -14.66 5.53
N LEU A 85 29.48 -13.41 5.08
CA LEU A 85 30.63 -12.59 4.69
C LEU A 85 31.25 -11.79 5.84
N PHE A 86 30.41 -11.25 6.73
CA PHE A 86 30.80 -10.29 7.76
C PHE A 86 30.53 -10.80 9.20
N GLY A 87 29.88 -11.95 9.34
CA GLY A 87 29.51 -12.53 10.63
C GLY A 87 28.19 -11.98 11.19
N ALA A 88 27.67 -12.63 12.23
CA ALA A 88 26.34 -12.34 12.78
C ALA A 88 26.14 -10.91 13.33
N TRP A 89 27.24 -10.28 13.77
CA TRP A 89 27.25 -8.93 14.34
C TRP A 89 28.07 -7.95 13.48
N GLY A 90 28.42 -8.36 12.27
CA GLY A 90 29.15 -7.53 11.32
C GLY A 90 28.28 -6.50 10.63
N PRO A 91 28.89 -5.61 9.83
CA PRO A 91 28.14 -4.71 8.95
C PRO A 91 27.27 -5.50 7.96
N ALA A 92 26.11 -4.94 7.61
CA ALA A 92 25.15 -5.56 6.69
C ALA A 92 24.96 -4.72 5.41
N PRO A 93 26.02 -4.53 4.59
CA PRO A 93 25.94 -3.67 3.41
C PRO A 93 25.03 -4.24 2.31
N VAL A 94 24.96 -5.58 2.15
CA VAL A 94 24.18 -6.20 1.08
C VAL A 94 22.69 -6.06 1.36
N SER A 95 22.24 -6.37 2.58
CA SER A 95 20.84 -6.25 2.98
C SER A 95 20.38 -4.81 3.03
N THR A 96 21.24 -3.89 3.50
CA THR A 96 20.97 -2.45 3.48
C THR A 96 20.75 -1.96 2.05
N LEU A 97 21.65 -2.31 1.12
CA LEU A 97 21.53 -1.93 -0.28
C LEU A 97 20.27 -2.53 -0.93
N PHE A 98 19.97 -3.79 -0.62
CA PHE A 98 18.76 -4.45 -1.12
C PHE A 98 17.48 -3.77 -0.59
N LEU A 99 17.41 -3.40 0.69
CA LEU A 99 16.25 -2.69 1.21
C LEU A 99 16.11 -1.30 0.58
N VAL A 100 17.23 -0.58 0.41
CA VAL A 100 17.24 0.76 -0.16
C VAL A 100 16.92 0.77 -1.65
N VAL A 101 17.32 -0.23 -2.44
CA VAL A 101 17.07 -0.26 -3.89
C VAL A 101 15.89 -1.15 -4.23
N GLY A 102 15.89 -2.35 -3.66
CA GLY A 102 14.88 -3.37 -3.88
C GLY A 102 13.54 -3.06 -3.23
N GLY A 103 13.57 -2.39 -2.07
CA GLY A 103 12.39 -1.95 -1.34
C GLY A 103 11.76 -0.64 -1.86
N LEU A 104 12.40 0.12 -2.75
CA LEU A 104 11.87 1.40 -3.24
C LEU A 104 10.43 1.34 -3.75
N PRO A 105 10.05 0.35 -4.59
CA PRO A 105 8.69 0.29 -5.12
C PRO A 105 7.64 -0.08 -4.07
N LEU A 106 8.03 -0.48 -2.85
CA LEU A 106 7.11 -0.90 -1.78
C LEU A 106 6.20 0.26 -1.34
N ILE A 107 6.76 1.46 -1.18
CA ILE A 107 6.00 2.64 -0.77
C ILE A 107 4.98 3.05 -1.85
N PRO A 108 5.36 3.26 -3.14
CA PRO A 108 4.41 3.50 -4.21
C PRO A 108 3.36 2.39 -4.39
N ALA A 109 3.75 1.12 -4.25
CA ALA A 109 2.82 0.00 -4.34
C ALA A 109 1.78 0.02 -3.21
N ALA A 110 2.23 0.24 -1.95
CA ALA A 110 1.36 0.42 -0.80
C ALA A 110 0.45 1.64 -0.97
N TRP A 111 0.98 2.74 -1.52
CA TRP A 111 0.22 3.97 -1.78
C TRP A 111 -0.95 3.73 -2.75
N ARG A 112 -0.68 3.07 -3.87
CA ARG A 112 -1.70 2.67 -4.85
C ARG A 112 -2.68 1.64 -4.27
N ARG A 113 -2.21 0.75 -3.40
CA ARG A 113 -3.06 -0.22 -2.71
C ARG A 113 -4.01 0.46 -1.72
N MET A 114 -3.56 1.50 -1.05
CA MET A 114 -4.39 2.32 -0.17
C MET A 114 -5.50 3.03 -0.94
N HIS A 115 -5.19 3.58 -2.12
CA HIS A 115 -6.18 4.12 -3.06
C HIS A 115 -7.24 3.09 -3.46
N ASP A 116 -6.82 1.83 -3.60
CA ASP A 116 -7.66 0.70 -3.96
C ASP A 116 -8.77 0.40 -2.92
N THR A 117 -8.54 0.81 -1.66
CA THR A 117 -9.50 0.72 -0.55
C THR A 117 -10.32 2.02 -0.35
N GLY A 118 -10.18 3.00 -1.25
CA GLY A 118 -10.84 4.31 -1.17
C GLY A 118 -10.16 5.34 -0.26
N ARG A 119 -9.04 4.99 0.35
CA ARG A 119 -8.29 5.87 1.27
C ARG A 119 -7.28 6.75 0.53
N SER A 120 -6.73 7.74 1.22
CA SER A 120 -5.59 8.52 0.72
C SER A 120 -4.30 7.71 0.86
N GLY A 121 -3.40 7.75 -0.11
CA GLY A 121 -2.12 7.04 0.00
C GLY A 121 -1.23 7.51 1.15
N VAL A 122 -1.45 8.74 1.66
CA VAL A 122 -0.74 9.31 2.82
C VAL A 122 -0.82 8.40 4.06
N PHE A 123 -1.90 7.62 4.22
CA PHE A 123 -2.04 6.71 5.36
C PHE A 123 -0.95 5.63 5.43
N VAL A 124 -0.25 5.35 4.33
CA VAL A 124 0.93 4.46 4.34
C VAL A 124 2.07 5.05 5.17
N LEU A 125 2.19 6.38 5.25
CA LEU A 125 3.24 7.07 6.00
C LEU A 125 2.90 7.23 7.49
N TYR A 126 1.71 6.82 7.92
CA TYR A 126 1.29 6.92 9.33
C TYR A 126 2.29 6.31 10.32
N PRO A 127 2.90 5.12 10.07
CA PRO A 127 3.89 4.55 10.98
C PRO A 127 5.18 5.37 11.05
N ALA A 128 5.60 5.99 9.93
CA ALA A 128 6.76 6.87 9.91
C ALA A 128 6.50 8.16 10.71
N ILE A 129 5.32 8.75 10.58
CA ILE A 129 4.92 9.94 11.35
C ILE A 129 4.88 9.63 12.85
N VAL A 130 4.27 8.51 13.25
CA VAL A 130 4.22 8.08 14.65
C VAL A 130 5.63 7.78 15.18
N MET A 131 6.50 7.14 14.38
CA MET A 131 7.88 6.85 14.77
C MET A 131 8.70 8.12 15.02
N ILE A 132 8.64 9.11 14.13
CA ILE A 132 9.33 10.39 14.31
C ILE A 132 8.79 11.13 15.55
N GLY A 133 7.46 11.17 15.70
CA GLY A 133 6.80 11.83 16.84
C GLY A 133 7.17 11.20 18.18
N THR A 134 7.06 9.87 18.28
CA THR A 134 7.41 9.12 19.50
C THR A 134 8.89 9.25 19.83
N THR A 135 9.79 9.15 18.84
CA THR A 135 11.24 9.25 19.09
C THR A 135 11.64 10.64 19.54
N THR A 136 11.09 11.69 18.90
CA THR A 136 11.33 13.09 19.30
C THR A 136 10.79 13.36 20.71
N PHE A 137 9.59 12.86 21.01
CA PHE A 137 8.96 13.01 22.32
C PHE A 137 9.76 12.31 23.42
N ILE A 138 10.21 11.06 23.19
CA ILE A 138 11.04 10.31 24.14
C ILE A 138 12.39 11.01 24.35
N GLY A 139 13.03 11.51 23.28
CA GLY A 139 14.28 12.27 23.36
C GLY A 139 14.13 13.54 24.20
N PHE A 140 13.03 14.28 24.02
CA PHE A 140 12.70 15.44 24.85
C PHE A 140 12.48 15.06 26.32
N LEU A 141 11.70 14.00 26.59
CA LEU A 141 11.41 13.54 27.95
C LEU A 141 12.70 13.09 28.68
N ALA A 142 13.61 12.43 27.96
CA ALA A 142 14.91 12.05 28.49
C ALA A 142 15.81 13.27 28.78
N GLY A 143 15.79 14.28 27.90
CA GLY A 143 16.56 15.52 28.09
C GLY A 143 16.01 16.45 29.18
N ALA A 144 14.71 16.39 29.44
CA ALA A 144 14.03 17.15 30.50
C ALA A 144 14.19 16.51 31.90
N ALA A 145 14.75 15.29 31.99
CA ALA A 145 14.98 14.64 33.26
C ALA A 145 16.11 15.36 34.04
N PRO A 146 15.87 15.83 35.28
CA PRO A 146 16.86 16.57 36.04
C PRO A 146 18.11 15.71 36.29
N SER A 147 19.28 16.22 35.86
CA SER A 147 20.55 15.49 35.84
C SER A 147 21.31 15.44 37.18
N GLN A 148 20.86 16.17 38.22
CA GLN A 148 21.14 16.02 39.68
C GLN A 148 20.46 17.18 40.43
N PRO A 149 19.83 16.99 41.62
CA PRO A 149 20.51 17.34 42.89
C PRO A 149 20.03 16.58 44.16
N GLY A 150 20.88 16.52 45.19
CA GLY A 150 20.63 16.30 46.64
C GLY A 150 19.51 15.37 47.13
N GLU A 151 19.83 14.50 48.12
CA GLU A 151 18.95 13.48 48.72
C GLU A 151 17.50 13.92 49.04
N THR A 152 17.27 15.20 49.34
CA THR A 152 15.95 15.77 49.67
C THR A 152 14.89 15.67 48.56
N PHE A 153 15.27 15.65 47.28
CA PHE A 153 14.32 15.58 46.15
C PHE A 153 14.19 14.18 45.52
N GLY A 154 14.74 13.14 46.17
CA GLY A 154 14.80 11.77 45.65
C GLY A 154 13.43 11.15 45.32
N HIS A 155 12.50 11.09 46.28
CA HIS A 155 11.18 10.47 46.08
C HIS A 155 10.32 11.19 45.05
N LEU A 156 10.41 12.53 44.99
CA LEU A 156 9.72 13.32 43.97
C LEU A 156 10.26 13.00 42.57
N ARG A 157 11.59 12.87 42.43
CA ARG A 157 12.24 12.48 41.17
C ARG A 157 11.83 11.09 40.72
N GLU A 158 11.81 10.12 41.63
CA GLU A 158 11.38 8.75 41.35
C GLU A 158 9.95 8.73 40.83
N ALA A 159 9.02 9.41 41.50
CA ALA A 159 7.63 9.51 41.07
C ALA A 159 7.49 10.16 39.68
N VAL A 160 8.19 11.27 39.41
CA VAL A 160 8.19 11.95 38.11
C VAL A 160 8.77 11.06 37.01
N SER A 161 9.87 10.36 37.29
CA SER A 161 10.51 9.44 36.34
C SER A 161 9.64 8.22 36.04
N ALA A 162 8.94 7.69 37.04
CA ALA A 162 8.01 6.56 36.89
C ALA A 162 6.82 6.97 36.01
N ILE A 163 6.24 8.15 36.25
CA ILE A 163 5.18 8.70 35.40
C ILE A 163 5.68 8.90 33.96
N GLY A 164 6.87 9.48 33.79
CA GLY A 164 7.50 9.64 32.48
C GLY A 164 7.71 8.31 31.76
N GLY A 165 8.14 7.27 32.47
CA GLY A 165 8.29 5.91 31.96
C GLY A 165 6.97 5.29 31.51
N MET A 166 5.88 5.46 32.28
CA MET A 166 4.54 4.99 31.89
C MET A 166 4.04 5.69 30.62
N ILE A 167 4.26 7.00 30.50
CA ILE A 167 3.90 7.76 29.29
C ILE A 167 4.73 7.28 28.09
N ALA A 168 6.04 7.09 28.27
CA ALA A 168 6.90 6.56 27.23
C ALA A 168 6.47 5.14 26.78
N ALA A 169 6.10 4.27 27.73
CA ALA A 169 5.57 2.95 27.43
C ALA A 169 4.26 3.02 26.61
N GLY A 170 3.35 3.94 26.95
CA GLY A 170 2.15 4.21 26.17
C GLY A 170 2.48 4.69 24.75
N ALA A 171 3.47 5.57 24.59
CA ALA A 171 3.92 6.05 23.27
C ALA A 171 4.54 4.92 22.42
N VAL A 172 5.31 4.02 23.05
CA VAL A 172 5.86 2.81 22.40
C VAL A 172 4.74 1.84 22.01
N PHE A 173 3.70 1.71 22.83
CA PHE A 173 2.53 0.89 22.51
C PHE A 173 1.79 1.43 21.28
N VAL A 174 1.58 2.75 21.20
CA VAL A 174 1.01 3.41 20.01
C VAL A 174 1.90 3.19 18.79
N LEU A 175 3.22 3.30 18.95
CA LEU A 175 4.20 3.02 17.90
C LEU A 175 4.10 1.58 17.38
N ALA A 176 3.89 0.61 18.27
CA ALA A 176 3.75 -0.80 17.91
C ALA A 176 2.41 -1.11 17.20
N ILE A 177 1.32 -0.46 17.59
CA ILE A 177 -0.01 -0.63 16.96
C ILE A 177 -0.07 0.02 15.57
N SER A 178 0.60 1.15 15.39
CA SER A 178 0.58 1.94 14.15
C SER A 178 0.83 1.13 12.87
N PRO A 179 1.92 0.33 12.74
CA PRO A 179 2.13 -0.49 11.55
C PRO A 179 1.09 -1.60 11.39
N LEU A 180 0.57 -2.19 12.47
CA LEU A 180 -0.47 -3.22 12.42
C LEU A 180 -1.77 -2.67 11.83
N LEU A 181 -2.12 -1.43 12.18
CA LEU A 181 -3.29 -0.73 11.65
C LEU A 181 -3.16 -0.46 10.14
N VAL A 182 -1.97 -0.09 9.67
CA VAL A 182 -1.72 0.09 8.23
C VAL A 182 -1.75 -1.25 7.48
N ILE A 183 -1.15 -2.29 8.03
CA ILE A 183 -1.23 -3.65 7.47
C ILE A 183 -2.69 -4.11 7.38
N TRP A 184 -3.48 -3.87 8.44
CA TRP A 184 -4.91 -4.16 8.43
C TRP A 184 -5.64 -3.43 7.29
N TRP A 185 -5.36 -2.14 7.07
CA TRP A 185 -5.93 -1.41 5.93
C TRP A 185 -5.52 -1.98 4.57
N LEU A 186 -4.25 -2.37 4.39
CA LEU A 186 -3.74 -2.92 3.12
C LEU A 186 -4.38 -4.28 2.78
N SER A 187 -4.75 -5.07 3.80
CA SER A 187 -5.42 -6.37 3.66
C SER A 187 -6.91 -6.28 3.28
N ARG A 188 -7.57 -5.12 3.43
CA ARG A 188 -9.03 -4.96 3.23
C ARG A 188 -9.53 -5.27 1.81
N PRO A 189 -10.83 -5.55 1.64
CA PRO A 189 -11.61 -5.39 0.41
C PRO A 189 -10.99 -4.57 -0.73
N THR A 190 -10.80 -5.05 -1.95
CA THR A 190 -10.76 -4.08 -3.07
C THR A 190 -12.19 -3.61 -3.32
N GLN A 191 -12.40 -2.32 -3.56
CA GLN A 191 -13.71 -1.80 -3.95
C GLN A 191 -14.04 -2.23 -5.38
N SER A 192 -15.22 -2.81 -5.59
CA SER A 192 -15.69 -3.35 -6.88
C SER A 192 -16.10 -2.27 -7.90
N GLY A 193 -16.34 -1.04 -7.45
CA GLY A 193 -16.71 0.09 -8.29
C GLY A 193 -15.53 0.98 -8.71
N GLU A 194 -15.80 1.88 -9.66
CA GLU A 194 -14.93 3.02 -9.94
C GLU A 194 -14.87 3.94 -8.72
N ASN A 195 -13.66 4.32 -8.32
CA ASN A 195 -13.45 5.28 -7.25
C ASN A 195 -12.74 6.52 -7.80
N ARG A 196 -12.56 7.56 -6.97
CA ARG A 196 -11.86 8.80 -7.36
C ARG A 196 -10.44 8.60 -7.92
N TRP A 197 -9.84 7.43 -7.69
CA TRP A 197 -8.48 7.09 -8.12
C TRP A 197 -8.45 6.21 -9.39
N GLY A 198 -9.62 5.84 -9.91
CA GLY A 198 -9.80 5.12 -11.17
C GLY A 198 -10.55 3.80 -11.02
N ARG A 199 -10.65 3.11 -12.16
CA ARG A 199 -11.34 1.82 -12.28
C ARG A 199 -10.58 0.69 -11.58
N PRO A 200 -11.30 -0.31 -11.02
CA PRO A 200 -10.68 -1.47 -10.40
C PRO A 200 -9.89 -2.28 -11.42
N VAL A 201 -8.78 -2.85 -10.96
CA VAL A 201 -7.95 -3.77 -11.76
C VAL A 201 -8.74 -5.05 -12.03
N GLY A 202 -8.94 -5.40 -13.31
CA GLY A 202 -9.68 -6.61 -13.69
C GLY A 202 -11.22 -6.51 -13.61
N GLY A 203 -11.77 -5.32 -13.34
CA GLY A 203 -13.23 -5.14 -13.30
C GLY A 203 -13.88 -5.18 -14.69
N PRO A 204 -15.14 -5.67 -14.82
CA PRO A 204 -15.88 -5.61 -16.08
C PRO A 204 -15.99 -4.17 -16.58
N ALA A 205 -15.99 -3.99 -17.90
CA ALA A 205 -16.25 -2.69 -18.50
C ALA A 205 -17.60 -2.17 -18.00
N LEU A 206 -17.64 -0.93 -17.50
CA LEU A 206 -18.88 -0.30 -17.05
C LEU A 206 -19.94 -0.41 -18.16
N SER A 207 -21.15 -0.82 -17.78
CA SER A 207 -22.30 -0.71 -18.65
C SER A 207 -22.50 0.78 -19.01
N PRO A 208 -22.83 1.15 -20.26
CA PRO A 208 -22.92 2.55 -20.71
C PRO A 208 -23.92 3.48 -19.99
N GLY A 209 -24.49 3.11 -18.84
CA GLY A 209 -25.56 3.84 -18.14
C GLY A 209 -25.20 4.44 -16.77
N GLU A 210 -24.02 4.20 -16.22
CA GLU A 210 -23.68 4.64 -14.83
C GLU A 210 -22.93 5.97 -14.74
N THR A 211 -22.61 6.62 -15.86
CA THR A 211 -21.83 7.88 -15.89
C THR A 211 -22.62 9.14 -15.50
N GLY A 212 -23.79 9.01 -14.83
CA GLY A 212 -24.76 10.09 -14.72
C GLY A 212 -25.46 10.26 -13.36
N ARG A 213 -24.83 9.88 -12.24
CA ARG A 213 -25.33 10.26 -10.90
C ARG A 213 -24.18 10.69 -9.99
N GLY A 214 -23.90 11.98 -10.04
CA GLY A 214 -23.06 12.73 -9.10
C GLY A 214 -23.56 14.16 -9.09
#